data_AF-A0A3B9X3S3-F1
#
_entry.id   AF-A0A3B9X3S3-F1
#
_cell.length_a   1.000
_cell.length_b   1.000
_cell.length_c   1.000
_cell.angle_alpha   90.00
_cell.angle_beta   90.00
_cell.angle_gamma   90.00
#
_symmetry.space_group_name_H-M   'P 1'
#
loop_
_entity.id
_entity.type
_entity.pdbx_description
1 polymer ?
#
loop_
_entity_poly.entity_id
_entity_poly.type
_entity_poly.pdbx_seq_one_letter_code
_entity_poly.pdbx_strand_id
1 'polypeptide(L)'
;MANEPGIELIEENKIGIRKNKRWIFELKAQISTTQAELMLLLADVEENRALLTRNFTASFTGNRAIVLDNLNDLFNSRLMMIDSLDPVTDVESNYKTMLTNSVKIDQLVSKTQLNEKLNEIIGRVQEINMMSQAVNTMVAEANEILVEQVDTMISENAQWVDGELAQRLSSATANANKQDVGANQGRLNSLISDSHIAKDEAAKISKRVSTVTDSILDSGEDILKRRDAIQADRERVFANQRRTADMIIKS
;
A
#
# COMPACT_ATOMS: atom_id res chain seq x y z
N MET A 1 -45.17 44.13 -33.88
CA MET A 1 -43.70 44.03 -34.00
C MET A 1 -43.35 42.59 -33.75
N ALA A 2 -43.20 41.80 -34.82
CA ALA A 2 -42.75 40.42 -34.73
C ALA A 2 -41.24 40.46 -34.47
N ASN A 3 -40.78 39.86 -33.36
CA ASN A 3 -39.36 39.69 -33.11
C ASN A 3 -38.76 38.85 -34.26
N GLU A 4 -37.71 39.35 -34.89
CA GLU A 4 -36.98 38.57 -35.89
C GLU A 4 -36.39 37.31 -35.22
N PRO A 5 -36.71 36.10 -35.70
CA PRO A 5 -36.32 34.85 -35.05
C PRO A 5 -34.79 34.66 -34.88
N GLY A 6 -33.98 35.40 -35.66
CA GLY A 6 -32.52 35.42 -35.50
C GLY A 6 -32.02 36.16 -34.24
N ILE A 7 -32.73 37.21 -33.79
CA ILE A 7 -32.34 37.98 -32.60
C ILE A 7 -32.62 37.17 -31.33
N GLU A 8 -33.73 36.43 -31.31
CA GLU A 8 -34.13 35.58 -30.19
C GLU A 8 -33.12 34.44 -29.95
N LEU A 9 -32.70 33.75 -31.02
CA LEU A 9 -31.68 32.69 -30.95
C LEU A 9 -30.32 33.19 -30.44
N ILE A 10 -29.92 34.41 -30.80
CA ILE A 10 -28.66 35.01 -30.31
C ILE A 10 -28.72 35.23 -28.79
N GLU A 11 -29.85 35.73 -28.27
CA GLU A 11 -30.03 35.93 -26.84
C GLU A 11 -30.12 34.59 -26.07
N GLU A 12 -30.81 33.59 -26.62
CA GLU A 12 -30.81 32.23 -26.07
C GLU A 12 -29.38 31.67 -25.96
N ASN A 13 -28.58 31.79 -27.02
CA ASN A 13 -27.18 31.37 -27.03
C ASN A 13 -26.37 32.08 -25.95
N LYS A 14 -26.52 33.41 -25.81
CA LYS A 14 -25.84 34.17 -24.74
C LYS A 14 -26.20 33.66 -23.35
N ILE A 15 -27.47 33.34 -23.10
CA ILE A 15 -27.92 32.76 -21.83
C ILE A 15 -27.28 31.38 -21.61
N GLY A 16 -27.32 30.50 -22.61
CA GLY A 16 -26.72 29.17 -22.53
C GLY A 16 -25.21 29.21 -22.29
N ILE A 17 -24.49 30.10 -22.98
CA ILE A 17 -23.05 30.34 -22.75
C ILE A 17 -22.79 30.80 -21.30
N ARG A 18 -23.60 31.72 -20.76
CA ARG A 18 -23.46 32.16 -19.35
C ARG A 18 -23.70 31.00 -18.37
N LYS A 19 -24.68 30.13 -18.62
CA LYS A 19 -24.92 28.93 -17.82
C LYS A 19 -23.73 27.97 -17.88
N ASN A 20 -23.23 27.66 -19.08
CA ASN A 20 -22.06 26.81 -19.26
C ASN A 20 -20.83 27.38 -18.53
N LYS A 21 -20.58 28.70 -18.63
CA LYS A 21 -19.49 29.38 -17.90
C LYS A 21 -19.60 29.21 -16.38
N ARG A 22 -20.81 29.37 -15.83
CA ARG A 22 -21.06 29.16 -14.40
C ARG A 22 -20.77 27.71 -13.99
N TRP A 23 -21.29 26.74 -14.72
CA TRP A 23 -21.05 25.32 -14.43
C TRP A 23 -19.59 24.93 -14.56
N ILE A 24 -18.87 25.42 -15.57
CA ILE A 24 -17.43 25.23 -15.69
C ILE A 24 -16.71 25.77 -14.45
N PHE A 25 -17.07 26.96 -13.96
CA PHE A 25 -16.44 27.55 -12.78
C PHE A 25 -16.68 26.71 -11.52
N GLU A 26 -17.93 26.32 -11.26
CA GLU A 26 -18.29 25.48 -10.11
C GLU A 26 -17.63 24.09 -10.18
N LEU A 27 -17.64 23.46 -11.36
CA LEU A 27 -17.09 22.14 -11.58
C LEU A 27 -15.55 22.12 -11.45
N LYS A 28 -14.86 23.17 -11.94
CA LYS A 28 -13.40 23.29 -11.76
C LYS A 28 -12.99 23.24 -10.30
N ALA A 29 -13.71 23.95 -9.44
CA ALA A 29 -13.45 23.93 -8.01
C ALA A 29 -13.66 22.52 -7.42
N GLN A 30 -14.76 21.86 -7.79
CA GLN A 30 -15.06 20.50 -7.31
C GLN A 30 -14.01 19.48 -7.75
N ILE A 31 -13.67 19.45 -9.03
CA ILE A 31 -12.65 18.52 -9.57
C ILE A 31 -11.29 18.78 -8.90
N SER A 32 -10.89 20.04 -8.75
CA SER A 32 -9.61 20.38 -8.11
C SER A 32 -9.57 19.97 -6.64
N THR A 33 -10.67 20.12 -5.90
CA THR A 33 -10.76 19.67 -4.50
C THR A 33 -10.67 18.16 -4.42
N THR A 34 -11.45 17.42 -5.21
CA THR A 34 -11.40 15.95 -5.24
C THR A 34 -10.00 15.45 -5.60
N GLN A 35 -9.33 16.08 -6.57
CA GLN A 35 -7.95 15.74 -6.93
C GLN A 35 -6.99 15.93 -5.75
N ALA A 36 -7.09 17.04 -5.02
CA ALA A 36 -6.26 17.28 -3.84
C ALA A 36 -6.53 16.26 -2.73
N GLU A 37 -7.80 15.94 -2.47
CA GLU A 37 -8.20 14.90 -1.51
C GLU A 37 -7.62 13.53 -1.88
N LEU A 38 -7.71 13.12 -3.15
CA LEU A 38 -7.13 11.86 -3.63
C LEU A 38 -5.60 11.81 -3.46
N MET A 39 -4.91 12.94 -3.69
CA MET A 39 -3.46 13.03 -3.50
C MET A 39 -3.07 12.90 -2.02
N LEU A 40 -3.86 13.50 -1.11
CA LEU A 40 -3.66 13.33 0.34
C LEU A 40 -3.91 11.88 0.75
N LEU A 41 -4.98 11.26 0.27
CA LEU A 41 -5.28 9.85 0.55
C LEU A 41 -4.17 8.91 0.04
N LEU A 42 -3.56 9.20 -1.10
CA LEU A 42 -2.40 8.45 -1.59
C LEU A 42 -1.21 8.57 -0.63
N ALA A 43 -0.95 9.77 -0.09
CA ALA A 43 0.09 9.97 0.90
C ALA A 43 -0.17 9.15 2.19
N ASP A 44 -1.41 9.13 2.68
CA ASP A 44 -1.80 8.34 3.85
C ASP A 44 -1.61 6.83 3.61
N VAL A 45 -1.94 6.34 2.41
CA VAL A 45 -1.70 4.93 2.02
C VAL A 45 -0.21 4.60 1.99
N GLU A 46 0.63 5.52 1.50
CA GLU A 46 2.08 5.33 1.49
C GLU A 46 2.69 5.38 2.90
N GLU A 47 2.15 6.21 3.80
CA GLU A 47 2.53 6.18 5.22
C GLU A 47 2.19 4.83 5.86
N ASN A 48 0.97 4.31 5.60
CA ASN A 48 0.59 2.96 6.02
C ASN A 48 1.57 1.88 5.51
N ARG A 49 2.03 1.99 4.25
CA ARG A 49 3.03 1.07 3.67
C ARG A 49 4.39 1.16 4.39
N ALA A 50 4.81 2.36 4.77
CA ALA A 50 6.02 2.55 5.56
C ALA A 50 5.88 1.95 6.97
N LEU A 51 4.75 2.13 7.64
CA LEU A 51 4.45 1.53 8.94
C LEU A 51 4.42 0.00 8.88
N LEU A 52 3.81 -0.58 7.85
CA LEU A 52 3.83 -2.04 7.62
C LEU A 52 5.26 -2.56 7.46
N THR A 53 6.09 -1.86 6.68
CA THR A 53 7.51 -2.22 6.50
C THR A 53 8.26 -2.13 7.82
N ARG A 54 8.05 -1.08 8.62
CA ARG A 54 8.61 -0.95 9.96
C ARG A 54 8.23 -2.13 10.86
N ASN A 55 6.94 -2.47 10.90
CA ASN A 55 6.41 -3.57 11.71
C ASN A 55 6.99 -4.93 11.27
N PHE A 56 7.10 -5.16 9.95
CA PHE A 56 7.72 -6.35 9.38
C PHE A 56 9.20 -6.46 9.79
N THR A 57 9.99 -5.41 9.59
CA THR A 57 11.42 -5.40 9.94
C THR A 57 11.64 -5.60 11.44
N ALA A 58 10.83 -4.93 12.28
CA ALA A 58 10.85 -5.09 13.73
C ALA A 58 10.62 -6.55 14.17
N SER A 59 9.63 -7.22 13.58
CA SER A 59 9.26 -8.60 13.92
C SER A 59 10.25 -9.61 13.35
N PHE A 60 10.55 -9.50 12.06
CA PHE A 60 11.28 -10.52 11.31
C PHE A 60 12.78 -10.43 11.49
N THR A 61 13.34 -9.23 11.60
CA THR A 61 14.79 -9.03 11.76
C THR A 61 15.16 -8.89 13.22
N GLY A 62 14.49 -8.00 13.96
CA GLY A 62 14.82 -7.72 15.35
C GLY A 62 14.39 -8.83 16.30
N ASN A 63 13.07 -8.95 16.52
CA ASN A 63 12.53 -9.86 17.53
C ASN A 63 12.93 -11.32 17.27
N ARG A 64 12.85 -11.76 16.00
CA ARG A 64 13.22 -13.13 15.62
C ARG A 64 14.69 -13.47 15.88
N ALA A 65 15.63 -12.55 15.65
CA ALA A 65 17.05 -12.83 15.90
C ALA A 65 17.28 -13.20 17.38
N ILE A 66 16.71 -12.42 18.30
CA ILE A 66 16.84 -12.68 19.74
C ILE A 66 16.16 -14.02 20.12
N VAL A 67 15.00 -14.33 19.54
CA VAL A 67 14.31 -15.61 19.79
C VAL A 67 15.17 -16.79 19.32
N LEU A 68 15.80 -16.70 18.15
CA LEU A 68 16.66 -17.76 17.64
C LEU A 68 17.92 -17.94 18.50
N ASP A 69 18.52 -16.84 18.95
CA ASP A 69 19.67 -16.91 19.87
C ASP A 69 19.27 -17.54 21.20
N ASN A 70 18.13 -17.14 21.78
CA ASN A 70 17.58 -17.73 23.00
C ASN A 70 17.37 -19.25 22.84
N LEU A 71 16.79 -19.67 21.72
CA LEU A 71 16.53 -21.07 21.44
C LEU A 71 17.84 -21.86 21.29
N ASN A 72 18.80 -21.35 20.53
CA ASN A 72 20.11 -21.96 20.34
C ASN A 72 20.88 -22.09 21.66
N ASP A 73 20.84 -21.05 22.50
CA ASP A 73 21.51 -21.03 23.80
C ASP A 73 20.94 -22.07 24.77
N LEU A 74 19.61 -22.26 24.79
CA LEU A 74 18.96 -23.30 25.59
C LEU A 74 19.31 -24.70 25.08
N PHE A 75 19.36 -24.88 23.76
CA PHE A 75 19.77 -26.12 23.15
C PHE A 75 21.22 -26.48 23.46
N ASN A 76 22.13 -25.51 23.39
CA ASN A 76 23.53 -25.68 23.78
C ASN A 76 23.65 -26.01 25.27
N SER A 77 22.89 -25.33 26.13
CA SER A 77 22.84 -25.62 27.57
C SER A 77 22.43 -27.07 27.83
N ARG A 78 21.41 -27.58 27.13
CA ARG A 78 21.00 -28.99 27.21
C ARG A 78 22.12 -29.95 26.81
N LEU A 79 22.81 -29.68 25.71
CA LEU A 79 23.92 -30.51 25.26
C LEU A 79 25.07 -30.52 26.27
N MET A 80 25.43 -29.37 26.84
CA MET A 80 26.46 -29.29 27.88
C MET A 80 26.07 -30.06 29.15
N MET A 81 24.79 -30.00 29.57
CA MET A 81 24.32 -30.79 30.71
C MET A 81 24.36 -32.30 30.45
N ILE A 82 24.10 -32.74 29.22
CA ILE A 82 24.21 -34.16 28.86
C ILE A 82 25.68 -34.56 28.79
N ASP A 83 26.55 -33.69 28.26
CA ASP A 83 27.97 -33.97 28.10
C ASP A 83 28.71 -34.09 29.44
N SER A 84 28.27 -33.37 30.48
CA SER A 84 28.82 -33.50 31.84
C SER A 84 28.46 -34.79 32.57
N LEU A 85 27.61 -35.66 31.99
CA LEU A 85 27.34 -36.97 32.57
C LEU A 85 28.54 -37.90 32.38
N ASP A 86 28.95 -38.58 33.45
CA ASP A 86 30.06 -39.56 33.46
C ASP A 86 29.51 -41.01 33.56
N PRO A 87 29.16 -41.65 32.43
CA PRO A 87 28.59 -42.99 32.44
C PRO A 87 29.65 -44.05 32.81
N VAL A 88 29.31 -44.95 33.74
CA VAL A 88 30.19 -46.02 34.22
C VAL A 88 29.91 -47.33 33.49
N THR A 89 28.71 -47.49 32.93
CA THR A 89 28.30 -48.70 32.19
C THR A 89 27.95 -48.40 30.72
N ASP A 90 28.00 -49.44 29.89
CA ASP A 90 27.59 -49.34 28.48
C ASP A 90 26.12 -48.90 28.34
N VAL A 91 25.25 -49.29 29.27
CA VAL A 91 23.83 -48.89 29.29
C VAL A 91 23.71 -47.39 29.55
N GLU A 92 24.46 -46.84 30.50
CA GLU A 92 24.49 -45.40 30.78
C GLU A 92 25.10 -44.59 29.63
N SER A 93 26.13 -45.12 28.97
CA SER A 93 26.75 -44.50 27.79
C SER A 93 25.77 -44.44 26.60
N ASN A 94 25.02 -45.54 26.39
CA ASN A 94 23.95 -45.58 25.39
C ASN A 94 22.85 -44.55 25.70
N TYR A 95 22.48 -44.39 26.98
CA TYR A 95 21.50 -43.38 27.40
C TYR A 95 21.97 -41.94 27.13
N LYS A 96 23.23 -41.60 27.49
CA LYS A 96 23.84 -40.30 27.18
C LYS A 96 23.84 -40.00 25.68
N THR A 97 24.21 -40.99 24.86
CA THR A 97 24.21 -40.89 23.40
C THR A 97 22.80 -40.70 22.85
N MET A 98 21.83 -41.47 23.34
CA MET A 98 20.42 -41.35 22.96
C MET A 98 19.86 -39.95 23.28
N LEU A 99 20.13 -39.41 24.48
CA LEU A 99 19.70 -38.05 24.84
C LEU A 99 20.33 -36.99 23.93
N THR A 100 21.63 -37.11 23.65
CA THR A 100 22.33 -36.21 22.72
C THR A 100 21.66 -36.19 21.35
N ASN A 101 21.33 -37.37 20.82
CA ASN A 101 20.63 -37.50 19.54
C ASN A 101 19.23 -36.89 19.61
N SER A 102 18.48 -37.13 20.68
CA SER A 102 17.14 -36.55 20.88
C SER A 102 17.17 -35.02 20.84
N VAL A 103 18.11 -34.39 21.56
CA VAL A 103 18.23 -32.91 21.57
C VAL A 103 18.59 -32.37 20.18
N LYS A 104 19.48 -33.05 19.45
CA LYS A 104 19.81 -32.68 18.07
C LYS A 104 18.62 -32.85 17.12
N ILE A 105 17.80 -33.88 17.31
CA ILE A 105 16.56 -34.08 16.55
C ILE A 105 15.58 -32.94 16.84
N ASP A 106 15.39 -32.56 18.10
CA ASP A 106 14.51 -31.44 18.48
C ASP A 106 14.95 -30.10 17.86
N GLN A 107 16.27 -29.86 17.77
CA GLN A 107 16.83 -28.71 17.04
C GLN A 107 16.43 -28.74 15.56
N LEU A 108 16.56 -29.90 14.91
CA LEU A 108 16.22 -30.06 13.50
C LEU A 108 14.71 -29.87 13.27
N VAL A 109 13.86 -30.44 14.13
CA VAL A 109 12.40 -30.24 14.09
C VAL A 109 12.06 -28.76 14.17
N SER A 110 12.67 -28.03 15.13
CA SER A 110 12.43 -26.59 15.30
C SER A 110 12.84 -25.79 14.05
N LYS A 111 13.97 -26.14 13.42
CA LYS A 111 14.44 -25.51 12.18
C LYS A 111 13.52 -25.80 11.00
N THR A 112 13.02 -27.03 10.87
CA THR A 112 12.08 -27.40 9.80
C THR A 112 10.78 -26.60 9.91
N GLN A 113 10.20 -26.51 11.11
CA GLN A 113 8.99 -25.71 11.35
C GLN A 113 9.22 -24.22 11.02
N LEU A 114 10.39 -23.68 11.36
CA LEU A 114 10.76 -22.32 10.99
C LEU A 114 10.86 -22.14 9.47
N ASN A 115 11.46 -23.10 8.76
CA ASN A 115 11.59 -23.05 7.31
C ASN A 115 10.23 -23.10 6.60
N GLU A 116 9.29 -23.91 7.10
CA GLU A 116 7.91 -23.93 6.58
C GLU A 116 7.25 -22.55 6.70
N LYS A 117 7.37 -21.91 7.86
CA LYS A 117 6.85 -20.55 8.06
C LYS A 117 7.57 -19.51 7.23
N LEU A 118 8.87 -19.66 6.98
CA LEU A 118 9.58 -18.76 6.06
C LEU A 118 9.07 -18.88 4.64
N ASN A 119 8.79 -20.09 4.17
CA ASN A 119 8.22 -20.30 2.84
C ASN A 119 6.85 -19.63 2.70
N GLU A 120 5.98 -19.77 3.71
CA GLU A 120 4.69 -19.06 3.75
C GLU A 120 4.87 -17.54 3.67
N ILE A 121 5.78 -16.97 4.46
CA ILE A 121 6.07 -15.53 4.48
C ILE A 121 6.59 -15.05 3.13
N ILE A 122 7.57 -15.76 2.54
CA ILE A 122 8.15 -15.43 1.25
C ILE A 122 7.07 -15.45 0.16
N GLY A 123 6.18 -16.45 0.18
CA GLY A 123 5.04 -16.52 -0.73
C GLY A 123 4.16 -15.27 -0.66
N ARG A 124 3.81 -14.81 0.55
CA ARG A 124 3.01 -13.58 0.73
C ARG A 124 3.74 -12.31 0.30
N VAL A 125 5.04 -12.21 0.56
CA VAL A 125 5.84 -11.07 0.07
C VAL A 125 5.88 -11.05 -1.46
N GLN A 126 5.94 -12.22 -2.11
CA GLN A 126 5.88 -12.29 -3.57
C GLN A 126 4.53 -11.84 -4.12
N GLU A 127 3.41 -12.15 -3.45
CA GLU A 127 2.09 -11.63 -3.80
C GLU A 127 2.04 -10.09 -3.73
N ILE A 128 2.63 -9.50 -2.69
CA ILE A 128 2.74 -8.03 -2.54
C ILE A 128 3.54 -7.41 -3.69
N ASN A 129 4.63 -8.05 -4.11
CA ASN A 129 5.44 -7.57 -5.24
C ASN A 129 4.63 -7.54 -6.54
N MET A 130 3.82 -8.58 -6.81
CA MET A 130 2.95 -8.62 -8.00
C MET A 130 1.91 -7.50 -7.98
N MET A 131 1.27 -7.26 -6.82
CA MET A 131 0.32 -6.15 -6.68
C MET A 131 1.00 -4.79 -6.89
N SER A 132 2.22 -4.62 -6.40
CA SER A 132 3.00 -3.38 -6.59
C SER A 132 3.36 -3.14 -8.05
N GLN A 133 3.70 -4.21 -8.79
CA GLN A 133 3.93 -4.14 -10.24
C GLN A 133 2.66 -3.71 -10.98
N ALA A 134 1.50 -4.26 -10.63
CA ALA A 134 0.23 -3.88 -11.23
C ALA A 134 -0.08 -2.38 -11.03
N VAL A 135 0.16 -1.85 -9.83
CA VAL A 135 0.01 -0.40 -9.55
C VAL A 135 0.93 0.43 -10.44
N ASN A 136 2.19 0.03 -10.59
CA ASN A 136 3.14 0.75 -11.47
C ASN A 136 2.69 0.75 -12.93
N THR A 137 2.13 -0.37 -13.42
CA THR A 137 1.56 -0.45 -14.77
C THR A 137 0.39 0.52 -14.93
N MET A 138 -0.54 0.57 -13.96
CA MET A 138 -1.67 1.52 -13.99
C MET A 138 -1.20 2.98 -14.04
N VAL A 139 -0.12 3.32 -13.33
CA VAL A 139 0.47 4.67 -13.39
C VAL A 139 1.06 4.94 -14.78
N ALA A 140 1.75 3.97 -15.38
CA ALA A 140 2.30 4.12 -16.72
C ALA A 140 1.19 4.32 -17.77
N GLU A 141 0.13 3.52 -17.71
CA GLU A 141 -1.05 3.63 -18.59
C GLU A 141 -1.74 5.00 -18.42
N ALA A 142 -1.93 5.46 -17.19
CA ALA A 142 -2.51 6.78 -16.93
C ALA A 142 -1.66 7.92 -17.52
N ASN A 143 -0.32 7.81 -17.45
CA ASN A 143 0.57 8.79 -18.04
C ASN A 143 0.53 8.76 -19.57
N GLU A 144 0.43 7.58 -20.18
CA GLU A 144 0.34 7.43 -21.64
C GLU A 144 -0.91 8.11 -22.21
N ILE A 145 -2.06 7.95 -21.54
CA ILE A 145 -3.31 8.67 -21.90
C ILE A 145 -3.09 10.19 -21.91
N LEU A 146 -2.37 10.73 -20.92
CA LEU A 146 -2.09 12.16 -20.86
C LEU A 146 -1.14 12.61 -21.98
N VAL A 147 -0.15 11.78 -22.32
CA VAL A 147 0.79 12.08 -23.43
C VAL A 147 0.04 12.10 -24.77
N GLU A 148 -0.84 11.14 -25.03
CA GLU A 148 -1.65 11.11 -26.25
C GLU A 148 -2.58 12.33 -26.37
N GLN A 149 -3.19 12.75 -25.25
CA GLN A 149 -3.99 13.97 -25.19
C GLN A 149 -3.16 15.21 -25.51
N VAL A 150 -1.94 15.30 -24.95
CA VAL A 150 -1.02 16.42 -25.23
C VAL A 150 -0.64 16.46 -26.71
N ASP A 151 -0.31 15.32 -27.32
CA ASP A 151 0.06 15.23 -28.73
C ASP A 151 -1.09 15.66 -29.66
N THR A 152 -2.30 15.18 -29.37
CA THR A 152 -3.52 15.59 -30.08
C THR A 152 -3.72 17.11 -29.99
N MET A 153 -3.60 17.68 -28.78
CA MET A 153 -3.76 19.12 -28.57
C MET A 153 -2.69 19.94 -29.28
N ILE A 154 -1.45 19.46 -29.36
CA ILE A 154 -0.39 20.15 -30.13
C ILE A 154 -0.78 20.24 -31.60
N SER A 155 -1.26 19.14 -32.18
CA SER A 155 -1.66 19.07 -33.58
C SER A 155 -2.87 19.97 -33.88
N GLU A 156 -3.91 19.91 -33.05
CA GLU A 156 -5.09 20.77 -33.17
C GLU A 156 -4.72 22.26 -33.03
N ASN A 157 -3.87 22.59 -32.06
CA ASN A 157 -3.43 23.97 -31.85
C ASN A 157 -2.61 24.50 -33.05
N ALA A 158 -1.78 23.66 -33.68
CA ALA A 158 -1.07 24.04 -34.89
C ALA A 158 -2.03 24.43 -36.02
N GLN A 159 -3.04 23.60 -36.28
CA GLN A 159 -4.08 23.88 -37.28
C GLN A 159 -4.84 25.17 -36.97
N TRP A 160 -5.13 25.43 -35.69
CA TRP A 160 -5.79 26.66 -35.27
C TRP A 160 -4.93 27.90 -35.54
N VAL A 161 -3.62 27.82 -35.26
CA VAL A 161 -2.64 28.88 -35.55
C VAL A 161 -2.52 29.13 -37.06
N ASP A 162 -2.58 28.06 -37.86
CA ASP A 162 -2.48 28.13 -39.33
C ASP A 162 -3.74 28.67 -40.02
N GLY A 163 -4.76 29.06 -39.25
CA GLY A 163 -5.90 29.84 -39.73
C GLY A 163 -7.25 29.12 -39.68
N GLU A 164 -7.30 27.84 -39.32
CA GLU A 164 -8.55 27.08 -39.23
C GLU A 164 -9.53 27.73 -38.24
N LEU A 165 -9.03 28.20 -37.09
CA LEU A 165 -9.87 28.82 -36.06
C LEU A 165 -10.53 30.11 -36.57
N ALA A 166 -9.80 30.92 -37.33
CA ALA A 166 -10.32 32.15 -37.94
C ALA A 166 -11.39 31.83 -39.00
N GLN A 167 -11.16 30.79 -39.81
CA GLN A 167 -12.13 30.33 -40.79
C GLN A 167 -13.42 29.86 -40.12
N ARG A 168 -13.32 29.04 -39.05
CA ARG A 168 -14.48 28.58 -38.25
C ARG A 168 -15.27 29.75 -37.68
N LEU A 169 -14.59 30.77 -37.15
CA LEU A 169 -15.24 31.98 -36.64
C LEU A 169 -16.04 32.70 -37.74
N SER A 170 -15.44 32.90 -38.92
CA SER A 170 -16.11 33.59 -40.04
C SER A 170 -17.33 32.84 -40.60
N SER A 171 -17.38 31.52 -40.38
CA SER A 171 -18.47 30.63 -40.83
C SER A 171 -19.53 30.36 -39.75
N ALA A 172 -19.40 30.97 -38.57
CA ALA A 172 -20.27 30.71 -37.44
C ALA A 172 -21.71 31.19 -37.69
N THR A 173 -22.71 30.41 -37.25
CA THR A 173 -24.12 30.75 -37.36
C THR A 173 -24.83 30.61 -36.01
N ALA A 174 -25.94 31.32 -35.82
CA ALA A 174 -26.72 31.24 -34.57
C ALA A 174 -27.23 29.82 -34.29
N ASN A 175 -27.59 29.06 -35.33
CA ASN A 175 -28.04 27.67 -35.18
C ASN A 175 -26.90 26.71 -34.81
N ALA A 176 -25.74 26.82 -35.48
CA ALA A 176 -24.56 26.00 -35.13
C ALA A 176 -24.11 26.29 -33.68
N ASN A 177 -24.08 27.58 -33.30
CA ASN A 177 -23.76 27.97 -31.92
C ASN A 177 -24.75 27.39 -30.91
N LYS A 178 -26.05 27.33 -31.23
CA LYS A 178 -27.07 26.71 -30.35
C LYS A 178 -26.81 25.22 -30.15
N GLN A 179 -26.48 24.51 -31.23
CA GLN A 179 -26.11 23.11 -31.17
C GLN A 179 -24.86 22.90 -30.30
N ASP A 180 -23.80 23.67 -30.52
CA ASP A 180 -22.54 23.55 -29.76
C ASP A 180 -22.71 23.94 -28.28
N VAL A 181 -23.53 24.94 -27.98
CA VAL A 181 -23.90 25.29 -26.60
C VAL A 181 -24.61 24.12 -25.93
N GLY A 182 -25.55 23.47 -26.62
CA GLY A 182 -26.23 22.27 -26.14
C GLY A 182 -25.30 21.06 -25.96
N ALA A 183 -24.39 20.83 -26.91
CA ALA A 183 -23.39 19.76 -26.82
C ALA A 183 -22.46 19.97 -25.61
N ASN A 184 -21.99 21.20 -25.40
CA ASN A 184 -21.20 21.55 -24.21
C ASN A 184 -21.99 21.37 -22.92
N GLN A 185 -23.29 21.69 -22.92
CA GLN A 185 -24.16 21.46 -21.77
C GLN A 185 -24.27 19.96 -21.44
N GLY A 186 -24.41 19.11 -22.47
CA GLY A 186 -24.42 17.65 -22.33
C GLY A 186 -23.12 17.13 -21.72
N ARG A 187 -21.97 17.56 -22.25
CA ARG A 187 -20.64 17.20 -21.71
C ARG A 187 -20.47 17.63 -20.25
N LEU A 188 -20.92 18.82 -19.90
CA LEU A 188 -20.87 19.33 -18.52
C LEU A 188 -21.70 18.48 -17.56
N ASN A 189 -22.90 18.05 -17.97
CA ASN A 189 -23.73 17.16 -17.16
C ASN A 189 -23.05 15.81 -16.88
N SER A 190 -22.41 15.22 -17.88
CA SER A 190 -21.61 13.99 -17.70
C SER A 190 -20.48 14.22 -16.70
N LEU A 191 -19.70 15.29 -16.87
CA LEU A 191 -18.59 15.59 -15.96
C LEU A 191 -19.03 15.88 -14.53
N ILE A 192 -20.21 16.48 -14.32
CA ILE A 192 -20.79 16.66 -12.98
C ILE A 192 -21.09 15.30 -12.34
N SER A 193 -21.68 14.37 -13.09
CA SER A 193 -21.95 13.02 -12.61
C SER A 193 -20.64 12.31 -12.23
N ASP A 194 -19.64 12.36 -13.12
CA ASP A 194 -18.34 11.72 -12.89
C ASP A 194 -17.62 12.34 -11.68
N SER A 195 -17.69 13.65 -11.52
CA SER A 195 -17.10 14.37 -10.37
C SER A 195 -17.75 13.95 -9.04
N HIS A 196 -19.07 13.72 -9.01
CA HIS A 196 -19.74 13.22 -7.80
C HIS A 196 -19.33 11.78 -7.49
N ILE A 197 -19.28 10.91 -8.51
CA ILE A 197 -18.83 9.52 -8.34
C ILE A 197 -17.41 9.48 -7.77
N ALA A 198 -16.49 10.27 -8.32
CA ALA A 198 -15.11 10.35 -7.85
C ALA A 198 -15.01 10.83 -6.39
N LYS A 199 -15.82 11.83 -6.02
CA LYS A 199 -15.90 12.33 -4.64
C LYS A 199 -16.42 11.26 -3.67
N ASP A 200 -17.50 10.57 -4.03
CA ASP A 200 -18.06 9.51 -3.19
C ASP A 200 -17.08 8.35 -3.01
N GLU A 201 -16.31 8.03 -4.06
CA GLU A 201 -15.28 7.00 -3.98
C GLU A 201 -14.10 7.43 -3.10
N ALA A 202 -13.64 8.69 -3.21
CA ALA A 202 -12.63 9.25 -2.33
C ALA A 202 -13.04 9.15 -0.84
N ALA A 203 -14.30 9.45 -0.52
CA ALA A 203 -14.82 9.32 0.84
C ALA A 203 -14.80 7.86 1.36
N LYS A 204 -15.13 6.88 0.50
CA LYS A 204 -15.03 5.45 0.86
C LYS A 204 -13.60 5.02 1.08
N ILE A 205 -12.69 5.45 0.21
CA ILE A 205 -11.25 5.18 0.34
C ILE A 205 -10.73 5.74 1.66
N SER A 206 -11.06 7.00 1.98
CA SER A 206 -10.69 7.66 3.23
C SER A 206 -11.09 6.84 4.46
N LYS A 207 -12.35 6.39 4.52
CA LYS A 207 -12.81 5.54 5.63
C LYS A 207 -12.01 4.24 5.74
N ARG A 208 -11.72 3.59 4.62
CA ARG A 208 -10.93 2.35 4.59
C ARG A 208 -9.50 2.60 5.05
N VAL A 209 -8.87 3.69 4.60
CA VAL A 209 -7.50 4.07 4.98
C VAL A 209 -7.41 4.24 6.49
N SER A 210 -8.32 4.99 7.10
CA SER A 210 -8.36 5.18 8.55
C SER A 210 -8.47 3.85 9.32
N THR A 211 -9.39 2.96 8.93
CA THR A 211 -9.53 1.64 9.58
C THR A 211 -8.26 0.79 9.43
N VAL A 212 -7.60 0.85 8.28
CA VAL A 212 -6.35 0.12 8.03
C VAL A 212 -5.22 0.73 8.87
N THR A 213 -5.12 2.05 8.97
CA THR A 213 -4.13 2.74 9.81
C THR A 213 -4.23 2.30 11.26
N ASP A 214 -5.43 2.32 11.85
CA ASP A 214 -5.65 1.90 13.24
C ASP A 214 -5.17 0.45 13.46
N SER A 215 -5.54 -0.46 12.56
CA SER A 215 -5.12 -1.87 12.64
C SER A 215 -3.60 -2.06 12.53
N ILE A 216 -2.92 -1.25 11.71
CA ILE A 216 -1.45 -1.29 11.56
C ILE A 216 -0.77 -0.80 12.84
N LEU A 217 -1.31 0.25 13.46
CA LEU A 217 -0.78 0.80 14.71
C LEU A 217 -0.96 -0.21 15.86
N ASP A 218 -2.14 -0.79 16.01
CA ASP A 218 -2.43 -1.83 17.01
C ASP A 218 -1.48 -3.02 16.87
N SER A 219 -1.29 -3.51 15.64
CA SER A 219 -0.33 -4.58 15.36
C SER A 219 1.10 -4.17 15.72
N GLY A 220 1.47 -2.91 15.47
CA GLY A 220 2.77 -2.34 15.86
C GLY A 220 3.00 -2.36 17.37
N GLU A 221 2.00 -1.99 18.17
CA GLU A 221 2.07 -2.06 19.62
C GLU A 221 2.26 -3.49 20.13
N ASP A 222 1.53 -4.44 19.56
CA ASP A 222 1.65 -5.85 19.93
C ASP A 222 3.04 -6.42 19.60
N ILE A 223 3.66 -5.97 18.51
CA ILE A 223 5.04 -6.32 18.16
C ILE A 223 6.03 -5.80 19.21
N LEU A 224 5.80 -4.59 19.73
CA LEU A 224 6.62 -4.02 20.80
C LEU A 224 6.43 -4.78 22.11
N LYS A 225 5.20 -5.09 22.52
CA LYS A 225 4.93 -5.91 23.72
C LYS A 225 5.62 -7.27 23.64
N ARG A 226 5.59 -7.91 22.46
CA ARG A 226 6.31 -9.17 22.21
C ARG A 226 7.82 -9.01 22.34
N ARG A 227 8.38 -7.88 21.88
CA ARG A 227 9.81 -7.59 22.03
C ARG A 227 10.21 -7.55 23.49
N ASP A 228 9.45 -6.86 24.33
CA ASP A 228 9.74 -6.74 25.76
C ASP A 228 9.71 -8.12 26.45
N ALA A 229 8.73 -8.96 26.10
CA ALA A 229 8.67 -10.34 26.59
C ALA A 229 9.88 -11.17 26.14
N ILE A 230 10.29 -11.07 24.87
CA ILE A 230 11.47 -11.76 24.33
C ILE A 230 12.76 -11.32 25.05
N GLN A 231 12.88 -10.03 25.36
CA GLN A 231 14.01 -9.49 26.12
C GLN A 231 14.01 -10.00 27.56
N ALA A 232 12.86 -10.05 28.22
CA ALA A 232 12.75 -10.66 29.55
C ALA A 232 13.13 -12.16 29.53
N ASP A 233 12.77 -12.89 28.47
CA ASP A 233 13.19 -14.27 28.30
C ASP A 233 14.70 -14.41 28.09
N ARG A 234 15.37 -13.43 27.47
CA ARG A 234 16.84 -13.43 27.33
C ARG A 234 17.53 -13.51 28.69
N GLU A 235 17.05 -12.77 29.68
CA GLU A 235 17.60 -12.80 31.05
C GLU A 235 17.43 -14.18 31.70
N ARG A 236 16.28 -14.83 31.47
CA ARG A 236 16.02 -16.18 31.95
C ARG A 236 16.92 -17.22 31.29
N VAL A 237 17.17 -17.08 29.98
CA VAL A 237 18.12 -17.93 29.25
C VAL A 237 19.54 -17.75 29.79
N PHE A 238 19.98 -16.52 30.04
CA PHE A 238 21.28 -16.26 30.66
C PHE A 238 21.41 -16.89 32.06
N ALA A 239 20.37 -16.77 32.88
CA ALA A 239 20.34 -17.43 34.18
C ALA A 239 20.39 -18.96 34.07
N ASN A 240 19.74 -19.54 33.05
CA ASN A 240 19.81 -20.97 32.76
C ASN A 240 21.25 -21.39 32.39
N GLN A 241 21.89 -20.68 31.47
CA GLN A 241 23.28 -20.91 31.08
C GLN A 241 24.23 -20.85 32.27
N ARG A 242 24.07 -19.86 33.17
CA ARG A 242 24.88 -19.77 34.38
C ARG A 242 24.72 -20.98 35.29
N ARG A 243 23.49 -21.45 35.50
CA ARG A 243 23.24 -22.67 36.30
C ARG A 243 23.88 -23.90 35.65
N THR A 244 23.80 -24.01 34.32
CA THR A 244 24.47 -25.09 33.58
C THR A 244 25.99 -25.00 33.75
N ALA A 245 26.58 -23.81 33.65
CA ALA A 245 28.02 -23.61 33.87
C ALA A 245 28.44 -23.99 35.31
N ASP A 246 27.68 -23.54 36.32
CA ASP A 246 27.94 -23.88 37.72
C ASP A 246 27.81 -25.39 37.99
N MET A 247 26.92 -26.08 37.26
CA MET A 247 26.77 -27.54 37.33
C MET A 247 27.99 -28.27 36.78
N ILE A 248 28.52 -27.80 35.64
CA ILE A 248 29.70 -28.40 34.98
C ILE A 248 30.95 -28.32 35.87
N ILE A 249 31.10 -27.27 36.69
CA ILE A 249 32.23 -27.17 37.62
C ILE A 249 32.12 -28.19 38.78
N LYS A 250 30.89 -28.61 39.11
CA LYS A 250 30.61 -29.49 40.24
C LYS A 250 30.58 -30.98 39.87
N SER A 251 30.34 -31.29 38.60
CA SER A 251 30.44 -32.64 38.01
C SER A 251 31.89 -33.03 37.79
#